data_AF-A0A954EE93-F1
#
_entry.id   AF-A0A954EE93-F1
#
_cell.length_a   1.000
_cell.length_b   1.000
_cell.length_c   1.000
_cell.angle_alpha   90.00
_cell.angle_beta   90.00
_cell.angle_gamma   90.00
#
_symmetry.space_group_name_H-M   'P 1'
#
loop_
_entity.id
_entity.type
_entity.pdbx_description
1 polymer ?
#
loop_
_entity_poly.entity_id
_entity_poly.type
_entity_poly.pdbx_seq_one_letter_code
_entity_poly.pdbx_strand_id
1 'polypeptide(L)'
;MRLLLCALSLCLLQAVPLSAESIPLKLRYQEPVQEGVQNYHRLERDESWEANQTAIILCDVWDSHTCANAVLRLEEFVPRLNETVSRLRKQGAVVIHAPSGCMDHYSSHPARKRAESCPVAAQLPAEIGKWCYQIPSEEQGTYPIDQTDGGNDDTAEQKEKWLQHLQAEGRNPKSPWQKQHTGIRIDDAQDYISDRGEEVWNILEQHQIRNVILAGVHTNMCVLGRPFGLRQLARNGKNVVLMRDLTDTMYNPASSPFVSHYTGTDLIVSHIERHVCPTISSDQILGGKPFRFQNDHRRDLLIVIAEDEYKTEQSLPVFALEKLGHDYRVSIVYGTESDRNLIPGIEQIRDADVALISVRRRVLPPAQMQAVRDYVSAGRPLIGIRTASHAFSLRAGTELPEGYADWTSFDQDVFGGNYHGHHGNKLKSTVRYAQNLQHPILKGLDTSTTFPQGWSLYEVSPLLDGTTPLLFAAIEGLPEEPVAWTFQRKDGGRSFYTSLGNVDDFQLPELPT
;
A
#
# COMPACT_ATOMS: atom_id res chain seq x y z
N MET A 1 2.51 -0.37 -86.07
CA MET A 1 1.73 0.43 -85.10
C MET A 1 0.58 -0.46 -84.64
N ARG A 2 0.49 -1.07 -83.45
CA ARG A 2 1.07 -0.86 -82.11
C ARG A 2 1.23 -2.23 -81.43
N LEU A 3 2.30 -2.41 -80.65
CA LEU A 3 2.46 -3.50 -79.69
C LEU A 3 1.60 -3.21 -78.45
N LEU A 4 0.83 -4.19 -77.96
CA LEU A 4 0.26 -4.17 -76.61
C LEU A 4 1.28 -4.76 -75.64
N LEU A 5 1.83 -3.93 -74.74
CA LEU A 5 2.50 -4.38 -73.53
C LEU A 5 1.44 -4.56 -72.42
N CYS A 6 1.29 -5.78 -71.91
CA CYS A 6 0.65 -6.02 -70.61
C CYS A 6 1.66 -5.69 -69.50
N ALA A 7 1.40 -4.63 -68.73
CA ALA A 7 2.13 -4.34 -67.50
C ALA A 7 1.49 -5.13 -66.35
N LEU A 8 2.25 -6.07 -65.78
CA LEU A 8 1.93 -6.63 -64.46
C LEU A 8 2.27 -5.59 -63.40
N SER A 9 1.27 -5.01 -62.75
CA SER A 9 1.45 -4.24 -61.52
C SER A 9 1.63 -5.20 -60.35
N LEU A 10 2.87 -5.30 -59.86
CA LEU A 10 3.20 -5.95 -58.60
C LEU A 10 2.67 -5.07 -57.44
N CYS A 11 1.53 -5.43 -56.85
CA CYS A 11 1.08 -4.84 -55.59
C CYS A 11 1.98 -5.35 -54.46
N LEU A 12 3.01 -4.58 -54.12
CA LEU A 12 3.74 -4.72 -52.86
C LEU A 12 2.78 -4.35 -51.72
N LEU A 13 2.21 -5.36 -51.07
CA LEU A 13 1.61 -5.23 -49.74
C LEU A 13 2.72 -4.81 -48.77
N GLN A 14 2.86 -3.51 -48.53
CA GLN A 14 3.60 -3.03 -47.38
C GLN A 14 2.82 -3.51 -46.14
N ALA A 15 3.37 -4.50 -45.44
CA ALA A 15 2.92 -4.85 -44.11
C ALA A 15 3.10 -3.58 -43.26
N VAL A 16 1.99 -2.92 -42.95
CA VAL A 16 1.97 -1.89 -41.91
C VAL A 16 2.43 -2.61 -40.65
N PRO A 17 3.57 -2.25 -40.03
CA PRO A 17 3.94 -2.83 -38.76
C PRO A 17 2.74 -2.59 -37.83
N LEU A 18 2.19 -3.66 -37.26
CA LEU A 18 1.21 -3.52 -36.18
C LEU A 18 1.88 -2.59 -35.18
N SER A 19 1.32 -1.39 -34.99
CA SER A 19 1.75 -0.50 -33.91
C SER A 19 1.70 -1.35 -32.64
N ALA A 20 2.81 -1.40 -31.91
CA ALA A 20 2.83 -2.09 -30.64
C ALA A 20 1.71 -1.51 -29.76
N GLU A 21 0.97 -2.39 -29.09
CA GLU A 21 -0.13 -1.96 -28.23
C GLU A 21 0.49 -1.35 -26.96
N SER A 22 0.21 -0.08 -26.72
CA SER A 22 0.65 0.62 -25.51
C SER A 22 -0.18 0.17 -24.32
N ILE A 23 0.50 -0.06 -23.20
CA ILE A 23 -0.05 -0.41 -21.89
C ILE A 23 0.09 0.85 -21.01
N PRO A 24 -0.98 1.63 -20.82
CA PRO A 24 -0.94 2.76 -19.90
C PRO A 24 -0.90 2.23 -18.46
N LEU A 25 0.06 2.69 -17.69
CA LEU A 25 0.29 2.29 -16.30
C LEU A 25 0.41 3.52 -15.43
N LYS A 26 -0.07 3.39 -14.19
CA LYS A 26 0.22 4.33 -13.11
C LYS A 26 1.05 3.61 -12.06
N LEU A 27 2.33 3.95 -12.06
CA LEU A 27 3.34 3.35 -11.19
C LEU A 27 3.28 4.01 -9.82
N ARG A 28 3.20 3.18 -8.78
CA ARG A 28 3.21 3.63 -7.39
C ARG A 28 4.56 3.37 -6.75
N TYR A 29 5.15 4.36 -6.10
CA TYR A 29 6.47 4.27 -5.47
C TYR A 29 6.50 5.11 -4.19
N GLN A 30 7.58 4.98 -3.40
CA GLN A 30 7.75 5.74 -2.16
C GLN A 30 9.10 6.46 -2.12
N GLU A 31 9.07 7.72 -1.70
CA GLU A 31 10.26 8.56 -1.49
C GLU A 31 10.27 9.11 -0.07
N PRO A 32 11.44 9.30 0.57
CA PRO A 32 11.51 9.93 1.89
C PRO A 32 10.84 11.32 1.88
N VAL A 33 10.09 11.64 2.94
CA VAL A 33 9.51 13.00 3.14
C VAL A 33 10.61 14.05 3.26
N GLN A 34 11.73 13.65 3.88
CA GLN A 34 12.95 14.41 4.03
C GLN A 34 14.13 13.44 4.12
N GLU A 35 15.31 13.88 3.71
CA GLU A 35 16.55 13.12 3.88
C GLU A 35 16.79 12.76 5.37
N GLY A 36 17.04 11.49 5.64
CA GLY A 36 17.30 10.98 7.00
C GLY A 36 16.07 10.70 7.87
N VAL A 37 14.85 10.99 7.39
CA VAL A 37 13.59 10.71 8.11
C VAL A 37 12.96 9.41 7.60
N GLN A 38 12.46 8.55 8.51
CA GLN A 38 11.82 7.27 8.17
C GLN A 38 10.32 7.39 7.84
N ASN A 39 9.90 8.56 7.35
CA ASN A 39 8.56 8.81 6.83
C ASN A 39 8.66 8.97 5.31
N TYR A 40 7.68 8.45 4.58
CA TYR A 40 7.73 8.38 3.13
C TYR A 40 6.45 8.94 2.48
N HIS A 41 6.62 9.74 1.43
CA HIS A 41 5.54 10.05 0.52
C HIS A 41 5.27 8.85 -0.37
N ARG A 42 3.99 8.47 -0.51
CA ARG A 42 3.55 7.53 -1.54
C ARG A 42 3.10 8.31 -2.76
N LEU A 43 3.84 8.15 -3.85
CA LEU A 43 3.69 8.94 -5.07
C LEU A 43 3.28 8.04 -6.24
N GLU A 44 2.74 8.68 -7.27
CA GLU A 44 2.32 8.02 -8.50
C GLU A 44 2.89 8.75 -9.72
N ARG A 45 3.27 7.99 -10.76
CA ARG A 45 3.67 8.53 -12.06
C ARG A 45 3.02 7.73 -13.18
N ASP A 46 2.49 8.44 -14.17
CA ASP A 46 1.96 7.83 -15.39
C ASP A 46 3.10 7.40 -16.32
N GLU A 47 3.00 6.17 -16.84
CA GLU A 47 3.89 5.61 -17.86
C GLU A 47 3.09 4.88 -18.94
N SER A 48 3.71 4.71 -20.10
CA SER A 48 3.15 3.96 -21.23
C SER A 48 4.19 2.96 -21.70
N TRP A 49 3.91 1.67 -21.51
CA TRP A 49 4.82 0.59 -21.87
C TRP A 49 4.38 -0.08 -23.16
N GLU A 50 5.30 -0.27 -24.11
CA GLU A 50 5.01 -1.05 -25.32
C GLU A 50 4.91 -2.54 -24.98
N ALA A 51 3.80 -3.18 -25.34
CA ALA A 51 3.56 -4.59 -25.00
C ALA A 51 4.66 -5.52 -25.53
N ASN A 52 5.15 -5.29 -26.76
CA ASN A 52 6.23 -6.09 -27.35
C ASN A 52 7.61 -5.89 -26.71
N GLN A 53 7.78 -4.89 -25.82
CA GLN A 53 8.98 -4.67 -25.01
C GLN A 53 8.74 -5.00 -23.53
N THR A 54 7.63 -5.67 -23.23
CA THR A 54 7.18 -5.98 -21.88
C THR A 54 7.07 -7.50 -21.69
N ALA A 55 7.54 -7.99 -20.55
CA ALA A 55 7.31 -9.37 -20.11
C ALA A 55 6.55 -9.41 -18.79
N ILE A 56 5.75 -10.45 -18.61
CA ILE A 56 5.25 -10.85 -17.29
C ILE A 56 5.92 -12.16 -16.86
N ILE A 57 6.50 -12.15 -15.67
CA ILE A 57 7.09 -13.33 -15.04
C ILE A 57 6.16 -13.78 -13.90
N LEU A 58 5.75 -15.04 -13.94
CA LEU A 58 4.92 -15.68 -12.91
C LEU A 58 5.82 -16.48 -11.98
N CYS A 59 6.17 -15.89 -10.84
CA CYS A 59 7.05 -16.47 -9.84
C CYS A 59 6.29 -17.48 -8.99
N ASP A 60 6.69 -18.75 -9.05
CA ASP A 60 6.35 -19.76 -8.04
C ASP A 60 4.83 -19.88 -7.76
N VAL A 61 4.00 -19.66 -8.79
CA VAL A 61 2.53 -19.87 -8.75
C VAL A 61 2.25 -21.37 -8.75
N TRP A 62 2.64 -22.06 -7.67
CA TRP A 62 2.65 -23.52 -7.58
C TRP A 62 1.26 -24.13 -7.41
N ASP A 63 1.15 -25.44 -7.66
CA ASP A 63 -0.06 -26.23 -7.44
C ASP A 63 -0.29 -26.63 -5.97
N SER A 64 0.68 -26.41 -5.09
CA SER A 64 0.57 -26.68 -3.65
C SER A 64 1.67 -25.96 -2.86
N HIS A 65 1.56 -25.91 -1.54
CA HIS A 65 2.54 -25.32 -0.63
C HIS A 65 2.53 -26.02 0.73
N THR A 66 3.59 -25.85 1.53
CA THR A 66 3.67 -26.42 2.89
C THR A 66 2.73 -25.74 3.89
N CYS A 67 2.18 -24.58 3.53
CA CYS A 67 1.22 -23.80 4.31
C CYS A 67 -0.14 -23.85 3.63
N ALA A 68 -1.18 -24.30 4.34
CA ALA A 68 -2.52 -24.44 3.79
C ALA A 68 -3.13 -23.07 3.48
N ASN A 69 -2.98 -22.11 4.38
CA ASN A 69 -3.47 -20.74 4.18
C ASN A 69 -2.81 -20.05 2.97
N ALA A 70 -1.52 -20.31 2.71
CA ALA A 70 -0.84 -19.83 1.50
C ALA A 70 -1.43 -20.43 0.21
N VAL A 71 -1.80 -21.72 0.22
CA VAL A 71 -2.49 -22.35 -0.92
C VAL A 71 -3.85 -21.69 -1.15
N LEU A 72 -4.63 -21.48 -0.08
CA LEU A 72 -5.95 -20.85 -0.16
C LEU A 72 -5.89 -19.42 -0.73
N ARG A 73 -4.91 -18.63 -0.28
CA ARG A 73 -4.69 -17.27 -0.82
C ARG A 73 -4.30 -17.29 -2.29
N LEU A 74 -3.36 -18.17 -2.67
CA LEU A 74 -2.96 -18.33 -4.07
C LEU A 74 -4.15 -18.69 -4.97
N GLU A 75 -4.94 -19.69 -4.57
CA GLU A 75 -6.15 -20.13 -5.27
C GLU A 75 -7.14 -18.99 -5.51
N GLU A 76 -7.25 -18.07 -4.55
CA GLU A 76 -8.21 -16.97 -4.63
C GLU A 76 -7.88 -15.96 -5.74
N PHE A 77 -6.60 -15.62 -5.93
CA PHE A 77 -6.21 -14.64 -6.95
C PHE A 77 -5.79 -15.25 -8.30
N VAL A 78 -5.57 -16.58 -8.35
CA VAL A 78 -5.21 -17.30 -9.59
C VAL A 78 -6.15 -17.01 -10.76
N PRO A 79 -7.50 -17.00 -10.62
CA PRO A 79 -8.39 -16.71 -11.75
C PRO A 79 -8.11 -15.34 -12.38
N ARG A 80 -7.90 -14.31 -11.54
CA ARG A 80 -7.61 -12.96 -11.98
C ARG A 80 -6.19 -12.82 -12.54
N LEU A 81 -5.23 -13.55 -11.98
CA LEU A 81 -3.88 -13.63 -12.55
C LEU A 81 -3.90 -14.26 -13.94
N ASN A 82 -4.65 -15.34 -14.14
CA ASN A 82 -4.81 -15.96 -15.46
C ASN A 82 -5.46 -15.00 -16.47
N GLU A 83 -6.47 -14.23 -16.07
CA GLU A 83 -7.08 -13.20 -16.92
C GLU A 83 -6.09 -12.10 -17.28
N THR A 84 -5.33 -11.61 -16.30
CA THR A 84 -4.28 -10.58 -16.49
C THR A 84 -3.22 -11.05 -17.48
N VAL A 85 -2.69 -12.27 -17.29
CA VAL A 85 -1.72 -12.89 -18.18
C VAL A 85 -2.30 -13.07 -19.58
N SER A 86 -3.57 -13.50 -19.67
CA SER A 86 -4.24 -13.67 -20.97
C SER A 86 -4.41 -12.35 -21.72
N ARG A 87 -4.72 -11.25 -21.02
CA ARG A 87 -4.77 -9.90 -21.60
C ARG A 87 -3.40 -9.47 -22.08
N LEU A 88 -2.37 -9.50 -21.23
CA LEU A 88 -1.01 -9.11 -21.59
C LEU A 88 -0.46 -9.91 -22.79
N ARG A 89 -0.68 -11.23 -22.78
CA ARG A 89 -0.31 -12.12 -23.90
C ARG A 89 -0.99 -11.70 -25.20
N LYS A 90 -2.28 -11.38 -25.16
CA LYS A 90 -3.04 -10.91 -26.34
C LYS A 90 -2.51 -9.58 -26.89
N GLN A 91 -2.00 -8.71 -26.03
CA GLN A 91 -1.42 -7.42 -26.41
C GLN A 91 0.01 -7.56 -26.97
N GLY A 92 0.62 -8.74 -26.83
CA GLY A 92 1.95 -9.06 -27.37
C GLY A 92 3.08 -9.07 -26.33
N ALA A 93 2.76 -9.07 -25.04
CA ALA A 93 3.76 -9.23 -23.98
C ALA A 93 4.27 -10.68 -23.91
N VAL A 94 5.55 -10.84 -23.58
CA VAL A 94 6.17 -12.15 -23.36
C VAL A 94 5.73 -12.70 -22.01
N VAL A 95 5.28 -13.96 -21.97
CA VAL A 95 4.89 -14.63 -20.72
C VAL A 95 5.93 -15.67 -20.34
N ILE A 96 6.46 -15.55 -19.14
CA ILE A 96 7.46 -16.47 -18.57
C ILE A 96 6.89 -17.08 -17.29
N HIS A 97 6.73 -18.40 -17.30
CA HIS A 97 6.34 -19.19 -16.15
C HIS A 97 7.59 -19.66 -15.40
N ALA A 98 7.70 -19.33 -14.12
CA ALA A 98 8.85 -19.69 -13.30
C ALA A 98 8.45 -20.50 -12.05
N PRO A 99 7.92 -21.73 -12.20
CA PRO A 99 7.56 -22.61 -11.08
C PRO A 99 8.81 -23.31 -10.53
N SER A 100 9.54 -22.63 -9.65
CA SER A 100 10.84 -23.10 -9.18
C SER A 100 10.76 -24.43 -8.46
N GLY A 101 11.76 -25.29 -8.68
CA GLY A 101 11.78 -26.63 -8.10
C GLY A 101 10.81 -27.63 -8.76
N CYS A 102 10.16 -27.24 -9.87
CA CYS A 102 9.25 -28.09 -10.64
C CYS A 102 9.75 -28.40 -12.07
N MET A 103 10.98 -28.03 -12.43
CA MET A 103 11.43 -28.07 -13.83
C MET A 103 11.40 -29.46 -14.46
N ASP A 104 11.62 -30.53 -13.69
CA ASP A 104 11.57 -31.91 -14.19
C ASP A 104 10.22 -32.26 -14.83
N HIS A 105 9.12 -31.74 -14.26
CA HIS A 105 7.76 -31.89 -14.80
C HIS A 105 7.63 -31.32 -16.22
N TYR A 106 8.40 -30.27 -16.52
CA TYR A 106 8.35 -29.55 -17.79
C TYR A 106 9.46 -29.93 -18.77
N SER A 107 10.31 -30.91 -18.45
CA SER A 107 11.49 -31.27 -19.24
C SER A 107 11.22 -31.55 -20.73
N SER A 108 10.01 -31.99 -21.09
CA SER A 108 9.56 -32.23 -22.48
C SER A 108 8.57 -31.19 -23.01
N HIS A 109 8.16 -30.23 -22.18
CA HIS A 109 7.15 -29.23 -22.53
C HIS A 109 7.67 -28.27 -23.61
N PRO A 110 6.88 -27.91 -24.63
CA PRO A 110 7.32 -26.99 -25.69
C PRO A 110 7.85 -25.65 -25.18
N ALA A 111 7.15 -25.02 -24.25
CA ALA A 111 7.58 -23.77 -23.60
C ALA A 111 8.92 -23.88 -22.84
N ARG A 112 9.22 -25.04 -22.23
CA ARG A 112 10.53 -25.31 -21.60
C ARG A 112 11.62 -25.47 -22.65
N LYS A 113 11.37 -26.25 -23.71
CA LYS A 113 12.30 -26.40 -24.83
C LYS A 113 12.59 -25.07 -25.52
N ARG A 114 11.59 -24.20 -25.62
CA ARG A 114 11.73 -22.84 -26.14
C ARG A 114 12.71 -22.03 -25.30
N ALA A 115 12.59 -22.06 -23.97
CA ALA A 115 13.52 -21.40 -23.05
C ALA A 115 14.95 -21.95 -23.18
N GLU A 116 15.11 -23.28 -23.25
CA GLU A 116 16.42 -23.93 -23.43
C GLU A 116 17.09 -23.59 -24.77
N SER A 117 16.28 -23.39 -25.82
CA SER A 117 16.76 -23.03 -27.16
C SER A 117 17.05 -21.54 -27.35
N CYS A 118 16.72 -20.71 -26.37
CA CYS A 118 16.93 -19.27 -26.43
C CYS A 118 18.43 -18.97 -26.59
N PRO A 119 18.86 -18.15 -27.56
CA PRO A 119 20.25 -17.77 -27.71
C PRO A 119 20.77 -17.12 -26.43
N VAL A 120 22.01 -17.46 -26.05
CA VAL A 120 22.66 -16.82 -24.91
C VAL A 120 22.81 -15.32 -25.19
N ALA A 121 22.38 -14.51 -24.24
CA ALA A 121 22.51 -13.06 -24.32
C ALA A 121 23.98 -12.65 -24.54
N ALA A 122 24.20 -11.62 -25.37
CA ALA A 122 25.53 -11.09 -25.61
C ALA A 122 26.21 -10.63 -24.31
N GLN A 123 25.42 -10.18 -23.34
CA GLN A 123 25.86 -9.82 -22.00
C GLN A 123 24.93 -10.47 -20.96
N LEU A 124 25.50 -11.40 -20.19
CA LEU A 124 24.87 -11.95 -18.99
C LEU A 124 25.35 -11.14 -17.78
N PRO A 125 24.44 -10.58 -16.96
CA PRO A 125 24.83 -9.87 -15.76
C PRO A 125 25.53 -10.79 -14.76
N ALA A 126 26.48 -10.23 -14.03
CA ALA A 126 27.19 -10.97 -13.00
C ALA A 126 26.19 -11.51 -11.97
N GLU A 127 26.36 -12.79 -11.62
CA GLU A 127 25.54 -13.48 -10.63
C GLU A 127 24.03 -13.55 -10.94
N ILE A 128 23.60 -13.33 -12.19
CA ILE A 128 22.18 -13.39 -12.56
C ILE A 128 21.53 -14.74 -12.20
N GLY A 129 22.30 -15.83 -12.20
CA GLY A 129 21.85 -17.17 -11.78
C GLY A 129 21.75 -17.41 -10.27
N LYS A 130 22.12 -16.44 -9.42
CA LYS A 130 22.14 -16.60 -7.96
C LYS A 130 20.94 -15.96 -7.28
N TRP A 131 20.61 -16.44 -6.08
CA TRP A 131 19.67 -15.77 -5.19
C TRP A 131 20.23 -14.40 -4.77
N CYS A 132 19.40 -13.35 -4.86
CA CYS A 132 19.75 -12.00 -4.45
C CYS A 132 19.07 -11.65 -3.12
N TYR A 133 19.85 -11.66 -2.05
CA TYR A 133 19.35 -11.40 -0.70
C TYR A 133 19.06 -9.92 -0.45
N GLN A 134 19.79 -9.03 -1.13
CA GLN A 134 19.70 -7.58 -0.93
C GLN A 134 20.34 -6.83 -2.11
N ILE A 135 19.90 -5.60 -2.37
CA ILE A 135 20.55 -4.65 -3.27
C ILE A 135 20.95 -3.37 -2.50
N PRO A 136 21.89 -2.54 -3.01
CA PRO A 136 22.41 -1.39 -2.27
C PRO A 136 21.33 -0.42 -1.75
N SER A 137 20.24 -0.21 -2.50
CA SER A 137 19.13 0.66 -2.10
C SER A 137 18.31 0.13 -0.91
N GLU A 138 18.50 -1.14 -0.52
CA GLU A 138 17.90 -1.75 0.67
C GLU A 138 18.83 -1.71 1.89
N GLU A 139 20.10 -1.30 1.77
CA GLU A 139 21.09 -1.35 2.87
C GLU A 139 20.71 -0.46 4.06
N GLN A 140 20.02 0.65 3.79
CA GLN A 140 19.53 1.58 4.81
C GLN A 140 18.10 1.28 5.26
N GLY A 141 17.44 0.28 4.65
CA GLY A 141 16.08 -0.12 4.97
C GLY A 141 16.02 -1.07 6.16
N THR A 142 14.96 -0.96 6.97
CA THR A 142 14.62 -1.98 7.96
C THR A 142 13.62 -2.95 7.35
N TYR A 143 13.90 -4.25 7.43
CA TYR A 143 12.98 -5.26 6.92
C TYR A 143 11.69 -5.27 7.78
N PRO A 144 10.49 -5.19 7.16
CA PRO A 144 9.32 -4.72 7.90
C PRO A 144 8.53 -5.81 8.64
N ILE A 145 8.91 -7.08 8.49
CA ILE A 145 8.28 -8.22 9.15
C ILE A 145 9.33 -9.19 9.68
N ASP A 146 9.01 -9.90 10.77
CA ASP A 146 9.74 -11.07 11.21
C ASP A 146 9.22 -12.31 10.46
N GLN A 147 10.13 -12.97 9.77
CA GLN A 147 9.88 -14.18 8.98
C GLN A 147 10.81 -15.34 9.40
N THR A 148 11.44 -15.25 10.58
CA THR A 148 12.43 -16.23 11.06
C THR A 148 11.84 -17.62 11.30
N ASP A 149 10.53 -17.72 11.54
CA ASP A 149 9.77 -18.96 11.66
C ASP A 149 9.32 -19.55 10.30
N GLY A 150 9.68 -18.88 9.19
CA GLY A 150 9.26 -19.23 7.84
C GLY A 150 7.91 -18.66 7.42
N GLY A 151 7.23 -17.88 8.27
CA GLY A 151 6.03 -17.12 7.97
C GLY A 151 4.76 -17.94 7.73
N ASN A 152 4.73 -19.21 8.16
CA ASN A 152 3.55 -20.05 8.04
C ASN A 152 2.50 -19.60 9.08
N ASP A 153 1.31 -19.24 8.60
CA ASP A 153 0.21 -18.73 9.41
C ASP A 153 -0.91 -19.77 9.67
N ASP A 154 -0.63 -21.06 9.45
CA ASP A 154 -1.52 -22.14 9.86
C ASP A 154 -1.47 -22.30 11.39
N THR A 155 -2.62 -22.54 12.02
CA THR A 155 -2.63 -23.07 13.39
C THR A 155 -1.97 -24.45 13.44
N ALA A 156 -1.50 -24.86 14.62
CA ALA A 156 -0.89 -26.18 14.80
C ALA A 156 -1.80 -27.34 14.31
N GLU A 157 -3.10 -27.24 14.57
CA GLU A 157 -4.08 -28.24 14.12
C GLU A 157 -4.27 -28.21 12.60
N GLN A 158 -4.37 -27.03 11.98
CA GLN A 158 -4.44 -26.90 10.52
C GLN A 158 -3.20 -27.48 9.85
N LYS A 159 -2.02 -27.16 10.39
CA LYS A 159 -0.74 -27.66 9.88
C LYS A 159 -0.67 -29.18 9.96
N GLU A 160 -1.06 -29.79 11.07
CA GLU A 160 -1.08 -31.25 11.22
C GLU A 160 -1.99 -31.91 10.18
N LYS A 161 -3.23 -31.42 10.05
CA LYS A 161 -4.20 -31.93 9.06
C LYS A 161 -3.70 -31.74 7.63
N TRP A 162 -3.08 -30.60 7.33
CA TRP A 162 -2.55 -30.30 6.01
C TRP A 162 -1.41 -31.25 5.64
N LEU A 163 -0.47 -31.50 6.57
CA LEU A 163 0.62 -32.45 6.34
C LEU A 163 0.12 -33.88 6.10
N GLN A 164 -0.92 -34.32 6.84
CA GLN A 164 -1.56 -35.62 6.60
C GLN A 164 -2.23 -35.68 5.23
N HIS A 165 -2.91 -34.61 4.81
CA HIS A 165 -3.51 -34.50 3.48
C HIS A 165 -2.45 -34.60 2.38
N LEU A 166 -1.35 -33.84 2.48
CA LEU A 166 -0.24 -33.89 1.53
C LEU A 166 0.36 -35.30 1.42
N GLN A 167 0.55 -35.99 2.54
CA GLN A 167 1.03 -37.38 2.56
C GLN A 167 0.06 -38.33 1.88
N ALA A 168 -1.25 -38.18 2.11
CA ALA A 168 -2.29 -38.98 1.48
C ALA A 168 -2.34 -38.77 -0.05
N GLU A 169 -2.00 -37.57 -0.54
CA GLU A 169 -1.83 -37.28 -1.97
C GLU A 169 -0.50 -37.79 -2.55
N GLY A 170 0.37 -38.39 -1.73
CA GLY A 170 1.70 -38.83 -2.16
C GLY A 170 2.68 -37.67 -2.41
N ARG A 171 2.41 -36.47 -1.89
CA ARG A 171 3.29 -35.31 -1.98
C ARG A 171 4.35 -35.34 -0.87
N ASN A 172 5.54 -34.80 -1.16
CA ASN A 172 6.56 -34.59 -0.14
C ASN A 172 6.16 -33.41 0.77
N PRO A 173 5.92 -33.61 2.07
CA PRO A 173 5.43 -32.53 2.95
C PRO A 173 6.44 -31.38 3.17
N LYS A 174 7.71 -31.55 2.77
CA LYS A 174 8.72 -30.49 2.82
C LYS A 174 8.77 -29.64 1.54
N SER A 175 8.25 -30.15 0.43
CA SER A 175 8.24 -29.50 -0.88
C SER A 175 7.08 -30.08 -1.71
N PRO A 176 5.82 -29.76 -1.35
CA PRO A 176 4.66 -30.43 -1.92
C PRO A 176 4.32 -29.97 -3.34
N TRP A 177 4.83 -28.82 -3.78
CA TRP A 177 4.68 -28.33 -5.15
C TRP A 177 5.35 -29.27 -6.15
N GLN A 178 4.68 -29.53 -7.27
CA GLN A 178 5.16 -30.39 -8.35
C GLN A 178 5.15 -29.69 -9.71
N LYS A 179 4.33 -28.65 -9.84
CA LYS A 179 4.12 -27.89 -11.08
C LYS A 179 3.50 -26.53 -10.78
N GLN A 180 3.35 -25.71 -11.82
CA GLN A 180 2.50 -24.52 -11.78
C GLN A 180 1.05 -24.89 -11.53
N HIS A 181 0.35 -24.00 -10.85
CA HIS A 181 -1.08 -24.04 -10.62
C HIS A 181 -1.86 -24.22 -11.93
N THR A 182 -2.77 -25.19 -11.95
CA THR A 182 -3.51 -25.57 -13.17
C THR A 182 -4.49 -24.51 -13.66
N GLY A 183 -4.87 -23.58 -12.78
CA GLY A 183 -5.69 -22.41 -13.12
C GLY A 183 -4.97 -21.36 -13.98
N ILE A 184 -3.64 -21.43 -14.12
CA ILE A 184 -2.88 -20.58 -15.04
C ILE A 184 -2.59 -21.37 -16.31
N ARG A 185 -3.16 -20.93 -17.44
CA ARG A 185 -2.86 -21.50 -18.75
C ARG A 185 -1.43 -21.16 -19.18
N ILE A 186 -0.68 -22.19 -19.55
CA ILE A 186 0.57 -22.11 -20.31
C ILE A 186 0.23 -22.31 -21.79
N ASP A 187 0.67 -21.40 -22.65
CA ASP A 187 0.49 -21.51 -24.09
C ASP A 187 1.72 -22.15 -24.76
N ASP A 188 1.56 -23.40 -25.21
CA ASP A 188 2.62 -24.18 -25.84
C ASP A 188 3.31 -23.48 -27.03
N ALA A 189 2.58 -22.62 -27.75
CA ALA A 189 3.07 -22.01 -28.98
C ALA A 189 3.95 -20.78 -28.74
N GLN A 190 3.79 -20.08 -27.60
CA GLN A 190 4.39 -18.75 -27.40
C GLN A 190 5.00 -18.51 -26.02
N ASP A 191 4.55 -19.22 -24.98
CA ASP A 191 5.06 -18.98 -23.62
C ASP A 191 6.43 -19.66 -23.39
N TYR A 192 7.06 -19.27 -22.28
CA TYR A 192 8.34 -19.79 -21.81
C TYR A 192 8.20 -20.38 -20.41
N ILE A 193 8.99 -21.43 -20.11
CA ILE A 193 9.10 -21.98 -18.75
C ILE A 193 10.57 -22.04 -18.34
N SER A 194 10.94 -21.32 -17.29
CA SER A 194 12.26 -21.43 -16.65
C SER A 194 12.27 -20.80 -15.26
N ASP A 195 12.96 -21.44 -14.32
CA ASP A 195 13.32 -20.89 -13.01
C ASP A 195 14.81 -20.48 -12.91
N ARG A 196 15.55 -20.53 -14.04
CA ARG A 196 16.98 -20.20 -14.10
C ARG A 196 17.19 -18.77 -14.57
N GLY A 197 17.91 -17.98 -13.77
CA GLY A 197 18.12 -16.56 -14.03
C GLY A 197 18.80 -16.29 -15.38
N GLU A 198 19.77 -17.10 -15.79
CA GLU A 198 20.45 -16.97 -17.08
C GLU A 198 19.49 -17.19 -18.26
N GLU A 199 18.63 -18.22 -18.18
CA GLU A 199 17.68 -18.53 -19.25
C GLU A 199 16.58 -17.47 -19.32
N VAL A 200 16.06 -17.03 -18.16
CA VAL A 200 15.11 -15.91 -18.12
C VAL A 200 15.74 -14.66 -18.74
N TRP A 201 16.98 -14.33 -18.38
CA TRP A 201 17.68 -13.17 -18.96
C TRP A 201 17.86 -13.31 -20.48
N ASN A 202 18.24 -14.49 -20.96
CA ASN A 202 18.33 -14.76 -22.41
C ASN A 202 17.00 -14.48 -23.13
N ILE A 203 15.88 -14.91 -22.55
CA ILE A 203 14.54 -14.66 -23.11
C ILE A 203 14.26 -13.16 -23.17
N LEU A 204 14.55 -12.43 -22.08
CA LEU A 204 14.37 -10.98 -22.03
C LEU A 204 15.20 -10.27 -23.11
N GLU A 205 16.46 -10.67 -23.32
CA GLU A 205 17.33 -10.07 -24.32
C GLU A 205 16.94 -10.44 -25.76
N GLN A 206 16.55 -11.71 -26.01
CA GLN A 206 16.10 -12.15 -27.33
C GLN A 206 14.90 -11.32 -27.83
N HIS A 207 13.98 -10.99 -26.93
CA HIS A 207 12.78 -10.21 -27.23
C HIS A 207 12.95 -8.71 -27.00
N GLN A 208 14.17 -8.25 -26.70
CA GLN A 208 14.46 -6.83 -26.45
C GLN A 208 13.58 -6.24 -25.35
N ILE A 209 13.25 -7.04 -24.33
CA ILE A 209 12.39 -6.67 -23.22
C ILE A 209 13.11 -5.65 -22.35
N ARG A 210 12.43 -4.52 -22.13
CA ARG A 210 12.88 -3.44 -21.25
C ARG A 210 12.10 -3.43 -19.95
N ASN A 211 10.82 -3.80 -20.02
CA ASN A 211 9.90 -3.69 -18.91
C ASN A 211 9.46 -5.08 -18.42
N VAL A 212 9.45 -5.29 -17.12
CA VAL A 212 9.09 -6.58 -16.52
C VAL A 212 8.06 -6.39 -15.42
N ILE A 213 6.93 -7.07 -15.55
CA ILE A 213 5.92 -7.21 -14.50
C ILE A 213 6.20 -8.54 -13.79
N LEU A 214 6.41 -8.49 -12.47
CA LEU A 214 6.52 -9.69 -11.66
C LEU A 214 5.24 -9.88 -10.83
N ALA A 215 4.69 -11.08 -10.84
CA ALA A 215 3.53 -11.50 -10.05
C ALA A 215 3.74 -12.92 -9.50
N GLY A 216 2.94 -13.33 -8.53
CA GLY A 216 3.05 -14.65 -7.89
C GLY A 216 3.57 -14.57 -6.45
N VAL A 217 4.20 -15.62 -5.96
CA VAL A 217 4.47 -15.82 -4.53
C VAL A 217 5.87 -16.37 -4.26
N HIS A 218 6.44 -16.28 -3.07
CA HIS A 218 6.06 -15.37 -1.98
C HIS A 218 6.81 -14.06 -2.10
N THR A 219 6.13 -12.94 -1.87
CA THR A 219 6.59 -11.56 -2.10
C THR A 219 7.92 -11.28 -1.40
N ASN A 220 7.98 -11.62 -0.12
CA ASN A 220 9.14 -11.45 0.76
C ASN A 220 10.32 -12.40 0.47
N MET A 221 10.08 -13.46 -0.31
CA MET A 221 11.06 -14.51 -0.57
C MET A 221 11.36 -14.61 -2.07
N CYS A 222 10.64 -15.47 -2.80
CA CYS A 222 10.97 -15.83 -4.17
C CYS A 222 10.84 -14.64 -5.13
N VAL A 223 9.75 -13.88 -5.01
CA VAL A 223 9.47 -12.72 -5.85
C VAL A 223 10.59 -11.69 -5.73
N LEU A 224 11.09 -11.42 -4.51
CA LEU A 224 12.23 -10.53 -4.30
C LEU A 224 13.56 -11.14 -4.75
N GLY A 225 13.83 -12.38 -4.32
CA GLY A 225 15.19 -12.90 -4.22
C GLY A 225 15.60 -13.98 -5.21
N ARG A 226 14.68 -14.59 -5.98
CA ARG A 226 15.06 -15.57 -7.00
C ARG A 226 16.03 -14.95 -8.02
N PRO A 227 16.79 -15.79 -8.77
CA PRO A 227 17.63 -15.35 -9.89
C PRO A 227 16.92 -14.43 -10.91
N PHE A 228 15.61 -14.60 -11.07
CA PHE A 228 14.74 -13.78 -11.93
C PHE A 228 13.83 -12.81 -11.15
N GLY A 229 14.04 -12.66 -9.84
CA GLY A 229 13.22 -11.84 -8.95
C GLY A 229 13.50 -10.34 -9.08
N LEU A 230 12.70 -9.53 -8.38
CA LEU A 230 12.72 -8.05 -8.46
C LEU A 230 14.13 -7.48 -8.28
N ARG A 231 14.87 -7.96 -7.28
CA ARG A 231 16.20 -7.44 -6.96
C ARG A 231 17.20 -7.65 -8.09
N GLN A 232 17.19 -8.84 -8.70
CA GLN A 232 18.07 -9.15 -9.83
C GLN A 232 17.72 -8.33 -11.06
N LEU A 233 16.43 -8.17 -11.36
CA LEU A 233 15.99 -7.41 -12.52
C LEU A 233 16.25 -5.91 -12.35
N ALA A 234 15.93 -5.35 -11.18
CA ALA A 234 16.14 -3.93 -10.86
C ALA A 234 17.63 -3.56 -10.89
N ARG A 235 18.48 -4.31 -10.17
CA ARG A 235 19.93 -3.99 -10.10
C ARG A 235 20.66 -4.13 -11.43
N ASN A 236 20.10 -4.89 -12.36
CA ASN A 236 20.65 -5.10 -13.70
C ASN A 236 19.93 -4.26 -14.78
N GLY A 237 19.17 -3.24 -14.38
CA GLY A 237 18.71 -2.17 -15.28
C GLY A 237 17.43 -2.46 -16.06
N LYS A 238 16.62 -3.46 -15.67
CA LYS A 238 15.26 -3.61 -16.21
C LYS A 238 14.30 -2.65 -15.50
N ASN A 239 13.33 -2.11 -16.24
CA ASN A 239 12.20 -1.40 -15.65
C ASN A 239 11.25 -2.43 -15.06
N VAL A 240 11.40 -2.73 -13.78
CA VAL A 240 10.63 -3.78 -13.12
C VAL A 240 9.53 -3.20 -12.25
N VAL A 241 8.38 -3.88 -12.21
CA VAL A 241 7.28 -3.58 -11.29
C VAL A 241 6.77 -4.85 -10.64
N LEU A 242 6.34 -4.73 -9.38
CA LEU A 242 5.50 -5.74 -8.73
C LEU A 242 4.02 -5.49 -9.07
N MET A 243 3.28 -6.54 -9.43
CA MET A 243 1.83 -6.51 -9.45
C MET A 243 1.28 -6.73 -8.04
N ARG A 244 1.13 -5.63 -7.29
CA ARG A 244 0.96 -5.63 -5.83
C ARG A 244 -0.31 -6.32 -5.31
N ASP A 245 -1.33 -6.48 -6.16
CA ASP A 245 -2.61 -7.07 -5.79
C ASP A 245 -2.74 -8.54 -6.21
N LEU A 246 -1.76 -9.09 -6.94
CA LEU A 246 -1.70 -10.51 -7.33
C LEU A 246 -0.42 -11.17 -6.79
N THR A 247 -0.21 -11.00 -5.49
CA THR A 247 0.93 -11.53 -4.75
C THR A 247 0.53 -11.85 -3.30
N ASP A 248 1.33 -12.64 -2.62
CA ASP A 248 1.14 -13.06 -1.22
C ASP A 248 2.48 -13.13 -0.50
N THR A 249 2.50 -12.94 0.82
CA THR A 249 3.72 -12.94 1.63
C THR A 249 3.69 -14.12 2.59
N MET A 250 4.83 -14.78 2.84
CA MET A 250 4.94 -15.69 3.98
C MET A 250 5.13 -14.86 5.25
N TYR A 251 4.04 -14.59 5.96
CA TYR A 251 4.03 -13.85 7.21
C TYR A 251 3.06 -14.48 8.21
N ASN A 252 3.57 -14.75 9.41
CA ASN A 252 2.80 -15.22 10.54
C ASN A 252 2.34 -14.01 11.39
N PRO A 253 1.02 -13.74 11.52
CA PRO A 253 0.50 -12.66 12.36
C PRO A 253 0.88 -12.74 13.85
N ALA A 254 1.32 -13.91 14.33
CA ALA A 254 1.84 -14.07 15.69
C ALA A 254 3.31 -13.62 15.85
N SER A 255 3.95 -13.19 14.76
CA SER A 255 5.30 -12.66 14.72
C SER A 255 5.28 -11.14 14.50
N SER A 256 6.34 -10.45 14.94
CA SER A 256 6.46 -9.00 14.78
C SER A 256 6.21 -8.57 13.33
N PRO A 257 5.41 -7.51 13.07
CA PRO A 257 4.91 -6.51 14.03
C PRO A 257 3.52 -6.79 14.63
N PHE A 258 3.08 -8.05 14.67
CA PHE A 258 1.78 -8.47 15.26
C PHE A 258 0.56 -7.84 14.58
N VAL A 259 0.61 -7.73 13.26
CA VAL A 259 -0.46 -7.19 12.43
C VAL A 259 -1.19 -8.29 11.69
N SER A 260 -2.31 -7.96 11.05
CA SER A 260 -2.98 -8.94 10.18
C SER A 260 -2.05 -9.40 9.06
N HIS A 261 -2.32 -10.60 8.52
CA HIS A 261 -1.56 -11.14 7.40
C HIS A 261 -1.50 -10.15 6.21
N TYR A 262 -2.63 -9.53 5.89
CA TYR A 262 -2.75 -8.57 4.79
C TYR A 262 -1.93 -7.30 5.03
N THR A 263 -1.86 -6.82 6.27
CA THR A 263 -0.96 -5.71 6.62
C THR A 263 0.50 -6.10 6.47
N GLY A 264 0.87 -7.33 6.84
CA GLY A 264 2.22 -7.85 6.57
C GLY A 264 2.59 -7.83 5.09
N THR A 265 1.64 -8.17 4.20
CA THR A 265 1.82 -8.04 2.76
C THR A 265 1.94 -6.57 2.32
N ASP A 266 1.08 -5.67 2.82
CA ASP A 266 1.15 -4.22 2.53
C ASP A 266 2.51 -3.61 2.95
N LEU A 267 3.09 -4.10 4.05
CA LEU A 267 4.39 -3.68 4.55
C LEU A 267 5.54 -4.12 3.63
N ILE A 268 5.52 -5.35 3.13
CA ILE A 268 6.50 -5.83 2.15
C ILE A 268 6.37 -5.08 0.82
N VAL A 269 5.14 -4.83 0.37
CA VAL A 269 4.89 -3.99 -0.82
C VAL A 269 5.46 -2.58 -0.60
N SER A 270 5.28 -2.00 0.59
CA SER A 270 5.84 -0.69 0.92
C SER A 270 7.38 -0.70 0.94
N HIS A 271 8.01 -1.76 1.46
CA HIS A 271 9.47 -1.94 1.39
C HIS A 271 9.96 -1.98 -0.06
N ILE A 272 9.27 -2.71 -0.93
CA ILE A 272 9.57 -2.79 -2.36
C ILE A 272 9.47 -1.41 -3.02
N GLU A 273 8.39 -0.67 -2.75
CA GLU A 273 8.15 0.68 -3.29
C GLU A 273 9.22 1.70 -2.89
N ARG A 274 9.84 1.54 -1.71
CA ARG A 274 10.89 2.42 -1.20
C ARG A 274 12.26 2.09 -1.77
N HIS A 275 12.56 0.81 -1.89
CA HIS A 275 13.95 0.35 -2.00
C HIS A 275 14.26 -0.48 -3.23
N VAL A 276 13.26 -1.03 -3.92
CA VAL A 276 13.49 -2.00 -5.00
C VAL A 276 12.93 -1.49 -6.32
N CYS A 277 11.63 -1.26 -6.39
CA CYS A 277 10.97 -0.82 -7.62
C CYS A 277 9.55 -0.30 -7.37
N PRO A 278 8.97 0.45 -8.33
CA PRO A 278 7.55 0.79 -8.29
C PRO A 278 6.62 -0.43 -8.39
N THR A 279 5.33 -0.21 -8.16
CA THR A 279 4.28 -1.24 -8.25
C THR A 279 3.11 -0.80 -9.13
N ILE A 280 2.40 -1.77 -9.69
CA ILE A 280 1.14 -1.59 -10.41
C ILE A 280 0.07 -2.51 -9.83
N SER A 281 -1.20 -2.28 -10.16
CA SER A 281 -2.29 -3.22 -9.84
C SER A 281 -2.95 -3.75 -11.11
N SER A 282 -3.50 -4.96 -11.01
CA SER A 282 -4.05 -5.71 -12.15
C SER A 282 -5.24 -5.03 -12.84
N ASP A 283 -5.96 -4.13 -12.15
CA ASP A 283 -7.03 -3.32 -12.74
C ASP A 283 -6.54 -2.30 -13.77
N GLN A 284 -5.26 -1.93 -13.74
CA GLN A 284 -4.66 -1.12 -14.80
C GLN A 284 -4.61 -1.88 -16.15
N ILE A 285 -4.62 -3.21 -16.10
CA ILE A 285 -4.64 -4.10 -17.27
C ILE A 285 -6.07 -4.55 -17.61
N LEU A 286 -6.87 -4.88 -16.59
CA LEU A 286 -8.20 -5.50 -16.75
C LEU A 286 -9.36 -4.50 -16.67
N GLY A 287 -9.14 -3.33 -16.09
CA GLY A 287 -10.18 -2.41 -15.64
C GLY A 287 -10.78 -2.81 -14.28
N GLY A 288 -11.75 -2.02 -13.82
CA GLY A 288 -12.48 -2.28 -12.57
C GLY A 288 -11.73 -1.79 -11.34
N LYS A 289 -11.62 -2.65 -10.32
CA LYS A 289 -10.92 -2.37 -9.06
C LYS A 289 -9.76 -3.34 -8.87
N PRO A 290 -8.71 -2.97 -8.12
CA PRO A 290 -7.66 -3.90 -7.69
C PRO A 290 -8.25 -5.14 -7.03
N PHE A 291 -7.54 -6.26 -7.14
CA PHE A 291 -7.90 -7.47 -6.39
C PHE A 291 -7.85 -7.21 -4.88
N ARG A 292 -8.76 -7.86 -4.16
CA ARG A 292 -8.79 -7.86 -2.70
C ARG A 292 -9.27 -9.23 -2.24
N PHE A 293 -8.52 -9.83 -1.31
CA PHE A 293 -8.90 -11.09 -0.70
C PHE A 293 -10.26 -10.99 -0.02
N GLN A 294 -11.08 -12.03 -0.14
CA GLN A 294 -12.42 -12.10 0.44
C GLN A 294 -12.38 -11.94 1.96
N ASN A 295 -11.34 -12.48 2.59
CA ASN A 295 -11.13 -12.42 4.03
C ASN A 295 -10.40 -11.14 4.49
N ASP A 296 -9.99 -10.25 3.58
CA ASP A 296 -9.50 -8.92 3.95
C ASP A 296 -10.69 -7.97 4.18
N HIS A 297 -11.21 -7.97 5.41
CA HIS A 297 -12.32 -7.12 5.84
C HIS A 297 -11.91 -5.76 6.39
N ARG A 298 -10.61 -5.42 6.35
CA ARG A 298 -10.09 -4.19 6.95
C ARG A 298 -10.73 -2.95 6.35
N ARG A 299 -10.99 -1.92 7.14
CA ARG A 299 -11.47 -0.63 6.61
C ARG A 299 -10.31 0.24 6.17
N ASP A 300 -10.51 1.02 5.11
CA ASP A 300 -9.47 1.92 4.61
C ASP A 300 -9.43 3.19 5.49
N LEU A 301 -8.32 3.39 6.20
CA LEU A 301 -8.07 4.57 7.04
C LEU A 301 -6.97 5.42 6.41
N LEU A 302 -7.27 6.70 6.15
CA LEU A 302 -6.26 7.69 5.78
C LEU A 302 -5.90 8.56 6.99
N ILE A 303 -4.61 8.59 7.35
CA ILE A 303 -4.06 9.52 8.33
C ILE A 303 -3.33 10.63 7.59
N VAL A 304 -3.76 11.88 7.78
CA VAL A 304 -3.16 13.08 7.18
C VAL A 304 -2.33 13.79 8.23
N ILE A 305 -1.00 13.80 8.07
CA ILE A 305 -0.05 14.38 9.02
C ILE A 305 0.67 15.56 8.36
N ALA A 306 0.36 16.78 8.79
CA ALA A 306 1.02 17.98 8.30
C ALA A 306 1.04 19.06 9.39
N GLU A 307 1.31 18.67 10.63
CA GLU A 307 1.56 19.57 11.74
C GLU A 307 3.04 19.51 12.15
N ASP A 308 3.53 20.57 12.78
CA ASP A 308 4.96 20.79 13.08
C ASP A 308 5.21 21.11 14.57
N GLU A 309 4.24 20.85 15.45
CA GLU A 309 4.26 21.28 16.85
C GLU A 309 4.19 20.12 17.85
N TYR A 310 3.42 19.07 17.55
CA TYR A 310 3.06 18.00 18.48
C TYR A 310 3.75 16.65 18.19
N LYS A 311 4.56 16.60 17.13
CA LYS A 311 5.33 15.42 16.72
C LYS A 311 4.47 14.22 16.36
N THR A 312 3.29 14.46 15.81
CA THR A 312 2.38 13.38 15.40
C THR A 312 2.93 12.54 14.25
N GLU A 313 3.91 13.06 13.50
CA GLU A 313 4.69 12.29 12.52
C GLU A 313 5.58 11.20 13.14
N GLN A 314 5.75 11.21 14.47
CA GLN A 314 6.46 10.19 15.25
C GLN A 314 5.48 9.24 15.95
N SER A 315 4.43 9.78 16.58
CA SER A 315 3.50 8.97 17.38
C SER A 315 2.43 8.24 16.56
N LEU A 316 1.82 8.89 15.56
CA LEU A 316 0.72 8.28 14.80
C LEU A 316 1.13 7.09 13.94
N PRO A 317 2.31 7.07 13.27
CA PRO A 317 2.73 5.88 12.52
C PRO A 317 2.92 4.65 13.41
N VAL A 318 3.50 4.82 14.60
CA VAL A 318 3.69 3.75 15.59
C VAL A 318 2.33 3.25 16.08
N PHE A 319 1.46 4.16 16.55
CA PHE A 319 0.11 3.83 16.99
C PHE A 319 -0.69 3.10 15.90
N ALA A 320 -0.63 3.59 14.66
CA ALA A 320 -1.36 2.99 13.55
C ALA A 320 -0.89 1.56 13.27
N LEU A 321 0.42 1.31 13.30
CA LEU A 321 0.96 -0.03 13.11
C LEU A 321 0.53 -0.96 14.26
N GLU A 322 0.78 -0.55 15.50
CA GLU A 322 0.61 -1.41 16.68
C GLU A 322 -0.84 -1.64 17.07
N LYS A 323 -1.72 -0.65 16.89
CA LYS A 323 -3.11 -0.71 17.35
C LYS A 323 -4.13 -0.89 16.25
N LEU A 324 -3.81 -0.46 15.02
CA LEU A 324 -4.75 -0.48 13.90
C LEU A 324 -4.35 -1.46 12.80
N GLY A 325 -3.10 -1.93 12.76
CA GLY A 325 -2.59 -2.81 11.71
C GLY A 325 -3.29 -4.18 11.64
N HIS A 326 -4.05 -4.59 12.64
CA HIS A 326 -4.89 -5.77 12.55
C HIS A 326 -6.23 -5.49 11.83
N ASP A 327 -6.88 -4.37 12.14
CA ASP A 327 -8.28 -4.12 11.80
C ASP A 327 -8.49 -3.14 10.64
N TYR A 328 -7.46 -2.37 10.30
CA TYR A 328 -7.50 -1.33 9.28
C TYR A 328 -6.39 -1.48 8.25
N ARG A 329 -6.72 -1.08 7.02
CA ARG A 329 -5.73 -0.82 5.98
C ARG A 329 -5.35 0.64 6.08
N VAL A 330 -4.24 0.92 6.73
CA VAL A 330 -3.81 2.29 7.03
C VAL A 330 -2.92 2.83 5.92
N SER A 331 -3.27 4.01 5.41
CA SER A 331 -2.39 4.86 4.61
C SER A 331 -2.09 6.15 5.37
N ILE A 332 -0.84 6.61 5.30
CA ILE A 332 -0.41 7.86 5.92
C ILE A 332 0.13 8.78 4.84
N VAL A 333 -0.32 10.03 4.83
CA VAL A 333 0.18 11.08 3.94
C VAL A 333 0.74 12.22 4.75
N TYR A 334 1.86 12.78 4.27
CA TYR A 334 2.61 13.81 4.96
C TYR A 334 2.59 15.12 4.18
N GLY A 335 2.65 16.25 4.89
CA GLY A 335 3.03 17.52 4.27
C GLY A 335 4.48 17.49 3.77
N THR A 336 4.82 18.31 2.79
CA THR A 336 6.20 18.44 2.28
C THR A 336 6.90 19.68 2.84
N GLU A 337 8.24 19.65 2.88
CA GLU A 337 9.08 20.81 3.23
C GLU A 337 9.19 21.82 2.08
N SER A 338 9.08 21.34 0.83
CA SER A 338 9.19 22.19 -0.37
C SER A 338 8.06 23.20 -0.49
N ASP A 339 6.88 22.85 0.01
CA ASP A 339 5.70 23.70 0.10
C ASP A 339 4.86 23.28 1.33
N ARG A 340 4.83 24.14 2.34
CA ARG A 340 4.03 23.90 3.56
C ARG A 340 2.53 23.76 3.29
N ASN A 341 2.01 24.12 2.13
CA ASN A 341 0.60 24.00 1.80
C ASN A 341 0.28 22.78 0.93
N LEU A 342 1.30 22.02 0.51
CA LEU A 342 1.13 20.81 -0.28
C LEU A 342 1.17 19.56 0.61
N ILE A 343 0.24 18.63 0.39
CA ILE A 343 0.20 17.31 1.04
C ILE A 343 0.09 16.26 -0.07
N PRO A 344 1.22 15.75 -0.61
CA PRO A 344 1.18 14.77 -1.69
C PRO A 344 0.37 13.53 -1.33
N GLY A 345 -0.60 13.18 -2.18
CA GLY A 345 -1.44 11.98 -2.04
C GLY A 345 -2.68 12.16 -1.16
N ILE A 346 -2.99 13.35 -0.65
CA ILE A 346 -4.20 13.62 0.15
C ILE A 346 -5.50 13.29 -0.61
N GLU A 347 -5.47 13.28 -1.94
CA GLU A 347 -6.60 12.95 -2.80
C GLU A 347 -7.12 11.52 -2.56
N GLN A 348 -6.29 10.62 -2.02
CA GLN A 348 -6.68 9.29 -1.55
C GLN A 348 -7.81 9.32 -0.50
N ILE A 349 -8.04 10.47 0.14
CA ILE A 349 -9.13 10.64 1.12
C ILE A 349 -10.48 10.28 0.50
N ARG A 350 -10.65 10.47 -0.82
CA ARG A 350 -11.88 10.15 -1.56
C ARG A 350 -12.28 8.68 -1.50
N ASP A 351 -11.32 7.79 -1.25
CA ASP A 351 -11.54 6.34 -1.20
C ASP A 351 -11.53 5.79 0.24
N ALA A 352 -11.16 6.59 1.24
CA ALA A 352 -11.10 6.16 2.63
C ALA A 352 -12.48 5.92 3.25
N ASP A 353 -12.61 4.89 4.09
CA ASP A 353 -13.79 4.69 4.93
C ASP A 353 -13.79 5.66 6.14
N VAL A 354 -12.60 6.00 6.64
CA VAL A 354 -12.37 6.92 7.78
C VAL A 354 -11.13 7.77 7.51
N ALA A 355 -11.12 9.03 7.96
CA ALA A 355 -9.95 9.91 7.89
C ALA A 355 -9.58 10.45 9.28
N LEU A 356 -8.28 10.48 9.58
CA LEU A 356 -7.70 11.13 10.75
C LEU A 356 -6.88 12.33 10.31
N ILE A 357 -7.22 13.52 10.81
CA ILE A 357 -6.57 14.78 10.47
C ILE A 357 -5.68 15.23 11.64
N SER A 358 -4.39 15.38 11.34
CA SER A 358 -3.38 16.02 12.19
C SER A 358 -2.66 17.08 11.35
N VAL A 359 -3.31 18.21 11.12
CA VAL A 359 -2.85 19.28 10.23
C VAL A 359 -2.96 20.60 10.96
N ARG A 360 -1.99 21.50 10.75
CA ARG A 360 -1.93 22.78 11.46
C ARG A 360 -1.77 23.97 10.54
N ARG A 361 -2.76 24.85 10.51
CA ARG A 361 -2.70 26.18 9.87
C ARG A 361 -2.16 26.15 8.43
N ARG A 362 -2.64 25.21 7.63
CA ARG A 362 -2.31 25.09 6.20
C ARG A 362 -3.49 25.55 5.35
N VAL A 363 -3.21 26.06 4.18
CA VAL A 363 -4.17 26.13 3.08
C VAL A 363 -3.75 25.08 2.07
N LEU A 364 -4.63 24.64 1.17
CA LEU A 364 -4.29 23.58 0.22
C LEU A 364 -4.52 24.07 -1.22
N PRO A 365 -3.82 23.50 -2.21
CA PRO A 365 -4.20 23.68 -3.60
C PRO A 365 -5.70 23.34 -3.79
N PRO A 366 -6.43 24.05 -4.68
CA PRO A 366 -7.87 23.87 -4.84
C PRO A 366 -8.32 22.42 -5.02
N ALA A 367 -7.58 21.62 -5.78
CA ALA A 367 -7.89 20.20 -5.98
C ALA A 367 -7.80 19.37 -4.69
N GLN A 368 -6.78 19.63 -3.85
CA GLN A 368 -6.60 18.98 -2.56
C GLN A 368 -7.67 19.39 -1.56
N MET A 369 -7.95 20.70 -1.47
CA MET A 369 -9.04 21.21 -0.64
C MET A 369 -10.39 20.61 -1.07
N GLN A 370 -10.63 20.51 -2.37
CA GLN A 370 -11.87 19.94 -2.90
C GLN A 370 -11.99 18.45 -2.54
N ALA A 371 -10.91 17.67 -2.60
CA ALA A 371 -10.95 16.27 -2.16
C ALA A 371 -11.38 16.12 -0.68
N VAL A 372 -10.89 17.00 0.20
CA VAL A 372 -11.32 17.03 1.61
C VAL A 372 -12.80 17.42 1.74
N ARG A 373 -13.26 18.45 1.00
CA ARG A 373 -14.67 18.88 0.99
C ARG A 373 -15.60 17.79 0.47
N ASP A 374 -15.21 17.10 -0.61
CA ASP A 374 -15.97 15.98 -1.19
C ASP A 374 -16.11 14.84 -0.18
N TYR A 375 -15.03 14.49 0.52
CA TYR A 375 -15.05 13.48 1.57
C TYR A 375 -16.01 13.82 2.72
N VAL A 376 -15.92 15.05 3.24
CA VAL A 376 -16.77 15.52 4.34
C VAL A 376 -18.23 15.54 3.90
N SER A 377 -18.54 16.17 2.77
CA SER A 377 -19.91 16.31 2.26
C SER A 377 -20.58 14.98 1.89
N ALA A 378 -19.80 13.92 1.65
CA ALA A 378 -20.30 12.55 1.51
C ALA A 378 -20.74 11.91 2.85
N GLY A 379 -20.70 12.65 3.97
CA GLY A 379 -21.11 12.17 5.30
C GLY A 379 -20.12 11.18 5.91
N ARG A 380 -18.86 11.15 5.46
CA ARG A 380 -17.89 10.16 5.93
C ARG A 380 -17.28 10.50 7.29
N PRO A 381 -16.97 9.49 8.14
CA PRO A 381 -16.42 9.72 9.48
C PRO A 381 -15.07 10.43 9.48
N LEU A 382 -14.85 11.32 10.46
CA LEU A 382 -13.60 12.07 10.58
C LEU A 382 -13.12 12.15 12.03
N ILE A 383 -11.83 11.96 12.24
CA ILE A 383 -11.16 12.03 13.54
C ILE A 383 -10.18 13.20 13.50
N GLY A 384 -10.25 14.09 14.48
CA GLY A 384 -9.32 15.21 14.64
C GLY A 384 -8.50 15.07 15.90
N ILE A 385 -7.20 15.32 15.80
CA ILE A 385 -6.28 15.36 16.94
C ILE A 385 -5.54 16.70 16.96
N ARG A 386 -5.36 17.26 18.16
CA ARG A 386 -4.65 18.52 18.39
C ARG A 386 -5.11 19.62 17.41
N THR A 387 -4.25 19.96 16.47
CA THR A 387 -4.34 21.14 15.62
C THR A 387 -5.40 21.02 14.53
N ALA A 388 -6.07 19.86 14.43
CA ALA A 388 -7.16 19.62 13.50
C ALA A 388 -8.29 20.67 13.58
N SER A 389 -8.54 21.24 14.77
CA SER A 389 -9.50 22.34 14.98
C SER A 389 -9.13 23.63 14.23
N HIS A 390 -7.94 23.69 13.65
CA HIS A 390 -7.49 24.80 12.82
C HIS A 390 -6.59 24.30 11.68
N ALA A 391 -6.92 23.14 11.12
CA ALA A 391 -6.16 22.49 10.06
C ALA A 391 -6.05 23.36 8.81
N PHE A 392 -7.18 23.78 8.26
CA PHE A 392 -7.29 24.34 6.92
C PHE A 392 -7.52 25.86 6.90
N SER A 393 -7.08 26.55 7.95
CA SER A 393 -7.24 28.00 8.09
C SER A 393 -5.97 28.66 8.58
N LEU A 394 -5.60 29.79 7.97
CA LEU A 394 -4.49 30.60 8.45
C LEU A 394 -4.86 31.34 9.75
N ARG A 395 -3.89 31.98 10.39
CA ARG A 395 -4.17 32.83 11.54
C ARG A 395 -4.99 34.04 11.09
N ALA A 396 -5.86 34.54 11.97
CA ALA A 396 -6.63 35.76 11.70
C ALA A 396 -5.71 36.90 11.25
N GLY A 397 -6.12 37.62 10.19
CA GLY A 397 -5.34 38.70 9.58
C GLY A 397 -4.25 38.25 8.60
N THR A 398 -4.11 36.94 8.33
CA THR A 398 -3.20 36.44 7.27
C THR A 398 -3.95 36.42 5.94
N GLU A 399 -3.35 36.99 4.89
CA GLU A 399 -3.90 36.95 3.54
C GLU A 399 -3.75 35.55 2.92
N LEU A 400 -4.77 35.09 2.19
CA LEU A 400 -4.75 33.80 1.50
C LEU A 400 -3.79 33.89 0.29
N PRO A 401 -2.73 33.05 0.22
CA PRO A 401 -1.84 33.05 -0.94
C PRO A 401 -2.58 32.67 -2.23
N GLU A 402 -2.20 33.30 -3.34
CA GLU A 402 -2.74 32.98 -4.67
C GLU A 402 -2.52 31.50 -5.01
N GLY A 403 -3.53 30.86 -5.61
CA GLY A 403 -3.46 29.45 -6.00
C GLY A 403 -3.77 28.46 -4.87
N TYR A 404 -4.19 28.93 -3.69
CA TYR A 404 -4.61 28.09 -2.58
C TYR A 404 -6.05 28.38 -2.16
N ALA A 405 -6.64 27.42 -1.46
CA ALA A 405 -7.97 27.51 -0.88
C ALA A 405 -7.88 27.22 0.63
N ASP A 406 -8.63 27.99 1.41
CA ASP A 406 -8.82 27.78 2.84
C ASP A 406 -10.19 27.16 3.14
N TRP A 407 -10.40 26.83 4.41
CA TRP A 407 -11.68 26.47 4.99
C TRP A 407 -11.72 27.00 6.44
N THR A 408 -12.01 28.29 6.57
CA THR A 408 -12.00 29.00 7.86
C THR A 408 -13.01 28.46 8.86
N SER A 409 -14.15 27.93 8.40
CA SER A 409 -15.19 27.29 9.22
C SER A 409 -14.97 25.80 9.47
N PHE A 410 -13.83 25.21 9.08
CA PHE A 410 -13.60 23.77 9.15
C PHE A 410 -13.90 23.16 10.54
N ASP A 411 -13.46 23.80 11.62
CA ASP A 411 -13.72 23.32 13.00
C ASP A 411 -15.20 23.21 13.31
N GLN A 412 -15.96 24.26 12.97
CA GLN A 412 -17.39 24.35 13.20
C GLN A 412 -18.14 23.35 12.31
N ASP A 413 -17.76 23.27 11.03
CA ASP A 413 -18.42 22.42 10.05
C ASP A 413 -18.16 20.93 10.31
N VAL A 414 -16.95 20.58 10.76
CA VAL A 414 -16.48 19.20 10.84
C VAL A 414 -16.46 18.66 12.26
N PHE A 415 -16.07 19.44 13.26
CA PHE A 415 -15.97 18.99 14.64
C PHE A 415 -17.01 19.62 15.57
N GLY A 416 -17.77 20.63 15.12
CA GLY A 416 -18.64 21.41 16.01
C GLY A 416 -17.86 22.20 17.07
N GLY A 417 -16.56 22.39 16.83
CA GLY A 417 -15.65 23.14 17.70
C GLY A 417 -15.76 24.63 17.48
N ASN A 418 -15.14 25.39 18.38
CA ASN A 418 -15.02 26.84 18.28
C ASN A 418 -13.64 27.30 18.78
N TYR A 419 -12.56 26.76 18.20
CA TYR A 419 -11.21 27.14 18.59
C TYR A 419 -10.92 28.64 18.39
N HIS A 420 -10.50 29.32 19.46
CA HIS A 420 -10.12 30.73 19.41
C HIS A 420 -8.82 31.08 20.14
N GLY A 421 -8.12 30.09 20.68
CA GLY A 421 -6.86 30.33 21.37
C GLY A 421 -6.40 29.14 22.19
N HIS A 422 -5.36 29.38 22.98
CA HIS A 422 -4.92 28.44 23.99
C HIS A 422 -4.24 29.18 25.13
N HIS A 423 -4.34 28.61 26.33
CA HIS A 423 -3.62 29.08 27.49
C HIS A 423 -2.11 28.78 27.38
N GLY A 424 -1.30 29.45 28.19
CA GLY A 424 0.16 29.34 28.12
C GLY A 424 0.67 27.94 28.45
N ASN A 425 1.62 27.43 27.65
CA ASN A 425 2.11 26.04 27.70
C ASN A 425 2.75 25.61 29.03
N LYS A 426 3.07 26.56 29.92
CA LYS A 426 3.62 26.28 31.27
C LYS A 426 2.53 25.98 32.30
N LEU A 427 1.28 26.31 32.00
CA LEU A 427 0.15 26.04 32.89
C LEU A 427 -0.19 24.55 32.81
N LYS A 428 -0.40 23.94 33.97
CA LYS A 428 -0.80 22.54 34.08
C LYS A 428 -2.30 22.47 34.27
N SER A 429 -2.91 21.59 33.50
CA SER A 429 -4.34 21.30 33.60
C SER A 429 -4.57 19.84 33.89
N THR A 430 -5.66 19.58 34.60
CA THR A 430 -6.10 18.23 34.95
C THR A 430 -7.31 17.87 34.09
N VAL A 431 -7.21 16.75 33.39
CA VAL A 431 -8.25 16.16 32.56
C VAL A 431 -9.15 15.28 33.43
N ARG A 432 -10.46 15.36 33.18
CA ARG A 432 -11.48 14.48 33.77
C ARG A 432 -12.49 14.05 32.73
N TYR A 433 -13.18 12.95 33.01
CA TYR A 433 -14.29 12.47 32.19
C TYR A 433 -15.58 13.28 32.45
N ALA A 434 -16.48 13.30 31.46
CA ALA A 434 -17.83 13.81 31.62
C ALA A 434 -18.60 12.97 32.66
N GLN A 435 -19.23 13.64 33.63
CA GLN A 435 -19.96 12.95 34.69
C GLN A 435 -21.30 12.42 34.18
N ASN A 436 -21.71 11.24 34.66
CA ASN A 436 -22.98 10.58 34.35
C ASN A 436 -23.22 10.33 32.85
N LEU A 437 -22.16 10.25 32.05
CA LEU A 437 -22.25 9.98 30.61
C LEU A 437 -21.94 8.51 30.31
N GLN A 438 -22.91 7.81 29.74
CA GLN A 438 -22.69 6.48 29.15
C GLN A 438 -22.42 6.64 27.65
N HIS A 439 -21.19 6.40 27.23
CA HIS A 439 -20.80 6.53 25.82
C HIS A 439 -19.90 5.37 25.37
N PRO A 440 -20.10 4.79 24.15
CA PRO A 440 -19.32 3.66 23.66
C PRO A 440 -17.80 3.89 23.65
N ILE A 441 -17.34 5.12 23.35
CA ILE A 441 -15.91 5.48 23.35
C ILE A 441 -15.28 5.39 24.75
N LEU A 442 -16.07 5.58 25.82
CA LEU A 442 -15.58 5.52 27.19
C LEU A 442 -15.65 4.10 27.79
N LYS A 443 -16.14 3.12 27.03
CA LYS A 443 -16.32 1.76 27.52
C LYS A 443 -14.96 1.12 27.83
N GLY A 444 -14.81 0.65 29.07
CA GLY A 444 -13.58 -0.02 29.54
C GLY A 444 -12.54 0.94 30.15
N LEU A 445 -12.80 2.24 30.14
CA LEU A 445 -11.98 3.24 30.86
C LEU A 445 -12.49 3.41 32.29
N ASP A 446 -11.58 3.65 33.24
CA ASP A 446 -11.96 4.08 34.60
C ASP A 446 -12.33 5.56 34.59
N THR A 447 -13.62 5.85 34.37
CA THR A 447 -14.11 7.23 34.26
C THR A 447 -14.12 7.99 35.59
N SER A 448 -13.68 7.37 36.71
CA SER A 448 -13.58 8.03 38.01
C SER A 448 -12.24 8.75 38.23
N THR A 449 -11.24 8.49 37.39
CA THR A 449 -9.90 9.05 37.52
C THR A 449 -9.76 10.40 36.83
N THR A 450 -8.67 11.08 37.16
CA THR A 450 -8.21 12.31 36.50
C THR A 450 -6.74 12.18 36.20
N PHE A 451 -6.28 12.79 35.12
CA PHE A 451 -4.88 12.73 34.69
C PHE A 451 -4.40 14.09 34.16
N PRO A 452 -3.10 14.43 34.25
CA PRO A 452 -2.60 15.68 33.68
C PRO A 452 -2.63 15.63 32.15
N GLN A 453 -2.73 16.77 31.46
CA GLN A 453 -2.32 16.86 30.05
C GLN A 453 -0.91 17.47 29.93
N GLY A 454 -0.16 17.02 28.93
CA GLY A 454 1.23 17.39 28.70
C GLY A 454 1.45 18.74 28.01
N TRP A 455 0.39 19.42 27.53
CA TRP A 455 0.54 20.69 26.78
C TRP A 455 -0.60 21.69 27.01
N SER A 456 -0.62 22.77 26.21
CA SER A 456 -1.59 23.87 26.33
C SER A 456 -3.04 23.41 26.24
N LEU A 457 -3.86 24.00 27.13
CA LEU A 457 -5.32 23.89 27.09
C LEU A 457 -5.87 24.84 26.03
N TYR A 458 -6.65 24.32 25.09
CA TYR A 458 -7.28 25.10 24.04
C TYR A 458 -8.57 25.76 24.55
N GLU A 459 -8.81 26.97 24.09
CA GLU A 459 -10.04 27.72 24.37
C GLU A 459 -11.03 27.43 23.23
N VAL A 460 -12.08 26.66 23.53
CA VAL A 460 -13.01 26.10 22.53
C VAL A 460 -14.49 26.31 22.88
N SER A 461 -14.80 26.75 24.10
CA SER A 461 -16.18 26.96 24.52
C SER A 461 -16.80 28.25 23.96
N PRO A 462 -18.11 28.27 23.66
CA PRO A 462 -19.03 27.13 23.66
C PRO A 462 -18.84 26.25 22.41
N LEU A 463 -19.06 24.94 22.56
CA LEU A 463 -19.20 24.03 21.43
C LEU A 463 -20.57 24.18 20.76
N LEU A 464 -20.69 23.80 19.49
CA LEU A 464 -21.95 23.86 18.75
C LEU A 464 -22.97 22.79 19.20
N ASP A 465 -24.25 23.07 18.93
CA ASP A 465 -25.32 22.09 19.10
C ASP A 465 -25.05 20.83 18.27
N GLY A 466 -25.32 19.65 18.86
CA GLY A 466 -25.00 18.36 18.26
C GLY A 466 -23.64 17.80 18.68
N THR A 467 -22.86 18.53 19.48
CA THR A 467 -21.68 18.01 20.15
C THR A 467 -22.04 17.25 21.43
N THR A 468 -21.26 16.22 21.75
CA THR A 468 -21.31 15.52 23.05
C THR A 468 -19.92 15.51 23.66
N PRO A 469 -19.64 16.41 24.63
CA PRO A 469 -18.37 16.43 25.37
C PRO A 469 -18.15 15.13 26.14
N LEU A 470 -16.96 14.56 26.00
CA LEU A 470 -16.56 13.30 26.64
C LEU A 470 -15.52 13.55 27.74
N LEU A 471 -14.59 14.48 27.51
CA LEU A 471 -13.53 14.85 28.44
C LEU A 471 -13.43 16.37 28.55
N PHE A 472 -13.06 16.83 29.74
CA PHE A 472 -12.85 18.23 30.09
C PHE A 472 -11.48 18.40 30.76
N ALA A 473 -10.88 19.58 30.65
CA ALA A 473 -9.68 19.91 31.38
C ALA A 473 -9.77 21.31 32.01
N ALA A 474 -9.22 21.44 33.22
CA ALA A 474 -9.23 22.68 33.98
C ALA A 474 -7.83 23.08 34.41
N ILE A 475 -7.54 24.38 34.36
CA ILE A 475 -6.40 25.04 35.01
C ILE A 475 -6.95 25.78 36.22
N GLU A 476 -6.26 25.73 37.35
CA GLU A 476 -6.67 26.45 38.56
C GLU A 476 -6.90 27.95 38.26
N GLY A 477 -8.09 28.45 38.57
CA GLY A 477 -8.47 29.85 38.39
C GLY A 477 -8.93 30.23 36.97
N LEU A 478 -8.96 29.30 36.02
CA LEU A 478 -9.46 29.53 34.66
C LEU A 478 -10.73 28.71 34.40
N PRO A 479 -11.56 29.11 33.41
CA PRO A 479 -12.67 28.30 32.94
C PRO A 479 -12.21 26.91 32.49
N GLU A 480 -13.06 25.92 32.73
CA GLU A 480 -12.85 24.57 32.23
C GLU A 480 -13.23 24.49 30.74
N GLU A 481 -12.46 23.73 29.97
CA GLU A 481 -12.65 23.58 28.53
C GLU A 481 -12.84 22.10 28.14
N PRO A 482 -13.72 21.78 27.19
CA PRO A 482 -13.78 20.46 26.58
C PRO A 482 -12.47 20.12 25.87
N VAL A 483 -11.97 18.90 26.09
CA VAL A 483 -10.74 18.41 25.43
C VAL A 483 -10.96 17.18 24.56
N ALA A 484 -12.13 16.54 24.64
CA ALA A 484 -12.55 15.57 23.64
C ALA A 484 -14.07 15.49 23.54
N TRP A 485 -14.60 15.35 22.33
CA TRP A 485 -16.03 15.28 22.07
C TRP A 485 -16.36 14.55 20.77
N THR A 486 -17.62 14.16 20.63
CA THR A 486 -18.19 13.73 19.34
C THR A 486 -19.08 14.82 18.77
N PHE A 487 -19.28 14.80 17.45
CA PHE A 487 -20.17 15.71 16.76
C PHE A 487 -20.97 14.98 15.68
N GLN A 488 -22.29 15.15 15.71
CA GLN A 488 -23.17 14.71 14.65
C GLN A 488 -23.32 15.84 13.63
N ARG A 489 -22.67 15.69 12.47
CA ARG A 489 -22.69 16.70 11.41
C ARG A 489 -24.04 16.73 10.71
N LYS A 490 -24.36 17.88 10.11
CA LYS A 490 -25.60 18.11 9.34
C LYS A 490 -25.70 17.24 8.09
N ASP A 491 -24.57 16.83 7.52
CA ASP A 491 -24.47 15.92 6.38
C ASP A 491 -24.68 14.43 6.74
N GLY A 492 -24.98 14.13 8.02
CA GLY A 492 -25.14 12.77 8.53
C GLY A 492 -23.84 12.12 8.99
N GLY A 493 -22.68 12.73 8.71
CA GLY A 493 -21.38 12.25 9.14
C GLY A 493 -21.17 12.38 10.65
N ARG A 494 -20.29 11.52 11.17
CA ARG A 494 -19.90 11.52 12.58
C ARG A 494 -18.46 11.92 12.72
N SER A 495 -18.19 12.82 13.64
CA SER A 495 -16.83 13.25 13.94
C SER A 495 -16.47 12.99 15.39
N PHE A 496 -15.19 12.72 15.63
CA PHE A 496 -14.58 12.76 16.96
C PHE A 496 -13.42 13.75 16.91
N TYR A 497 -13.29 14.56 17.94
CA TYR A 497 -12.15 15.46 18.11
C TYR A 497 -11.57 15.30 19.50
N THR A 498 -10.24 15.40 19.60
CA THR A 498 -9.53 15.60 20.86
C THR A 498 -8.44 16.65 20.72
N SER A 499 -8.36 17.58 21.68
CA SER A 499 -7.26 18.54 21.81
C SER A 499 -6.08 17.94 22.58
N LEU A 500 -6.12 16.67 22.97
CA LEU A 500 -4.98 15.90 23.48
C LEU A 500 -4.17 15.31 22.32
N GLY A 501 -3.01 14.71 22.60
CA GLY A 501 -2.19 14.01 21.59
C GLY A 501 -0.81 14.61 21.37
N ASN A 502 -0.26 15.31 22.37
CA ASN A 502 1.18 15.58 22.42
C ASN A 502 1.90 14.25 22.72
N VAL A 503 3.14 14.09 22.26
CA VAL A 503 3.96 12.91 22.54
C VAL A 503 4.03 12.54 24.03
N ASP A 504 4.03 13.51 24.93
CA ASP A 504 4.08 13.28 26.37
C ASP A 504 2.75 12.74 26.94
N ASP A 505 1.62 12.99 26.27
CA ASP A 505 0.31 12.46 26.69
C ASP A 505 0.33 10.92 26.62
N PHE A 506 1.09 10.33 25.69
CA PHE A 506 1.18 8.88 25.49
C PHE A 506 2.11 8.17 26.49
N GLN A 507 2.77 8.91 27.40
CA GLN A 507 3.52 8.34 28.51
C GLN A 507 2.62 8.07 29.73
N LEU A 508 1.35 8.49 29.67
CA LEU A 508 0.40 8.36 30.77
C LEU A 508 -0.30 6.99 30.74
N PRO A 509 -0.56 6.35 31.90
CA PRO A 509 -1.28 5.09 31.98
C PRO A 509 -2.68 5.11 31.34
N GLU A 510 -3.33 6.27 31.33
CA GLU A 510 -4.67 6.49 30.80
C GLU A 510 -4.71 6.60 29.27
N LEU A 511 -3.55 6.84 28.64
CA LEU A 511 -3.38 6.97 27.19
C LEU A 511 -2.18 6.11 26.73
N PRO A 512 -2.18 4.79 26.99
CA PRO A 512 -1.02 3.95 26.72
C PRO A 512 -0.75 3.84 25.21
N THR A 513 0.54 3.86 24.84
CA THR A 513 1.00 3.62 23.47
C THR A 513 0.62 2.26 22.93
#